data_AF-A0A3C1K896-F1
#
_entry.id   AF-A0A3C1K896-F1
#
_cell.length_a   1.000
_cell.length_b   1.000
_cell.length_c   1.000
_cell.angle_alpha   90.00
_cell.angle_beta   90.00
_cell.angle_gamma   90.00
#
_symmetry.space_group_name_H-M   'P 1'
#
loop_
_entity.id
_entity.type
_entity.pdbx_description
1 polymer ?
#
loop_
_entity_poly.entity_id
_entity_poly.type
_entity_poly.pdbx_seq_one_letter_code
_entity_poly.pdbx_strand_id
1 'polypeptide(L)'
;MSKKVLLIVLTAVLLISIMFVSTSAASAGIMFTDFNSIERFEKGVDIIDLPDITADTFKDYYADSYDKVVVTNTATLSIADGKGVDGSKALAIQQVRQADNSNVGVNLYASETNNIPTSIVGAKYLVLWVDFTGVDFRKANFGVIGKDHILYRTDELDGRDDLKFFMQDSNGEWVEKVHGGDGCFGVAQDTSVLDYKGWMAFPIADFGAWPSDVIFDPDTQEIEGVYFYFDYNGESYSDKPFYFDNIQFVEDYNTVTEENSDTSETESVTSEAESVISETESVTSETSIPETGDNMDIFVSFTVIAVFTVAGVIFATKRKIKE
;
A
#
# COMPACT_ATOMS: atom_id res chain seq x y z
N MET A 1 -51.21 -20.37 -36.32
CA MET A 1 -49.85 -19.87 -36.59
C MET A 1 -49.16 -20.88 -37.50
N SER A 2 -48.61 -20.47 -38.66
CA SER A 2 -47.96 -21.44 -39.56
C SER A 2 -46.63 -21.91 -38.97
N LYS A 3 -46.21 -23.16 -39.25
CA LYS A 3 -44.94 -23.72 -38.75
C LYS A 3 -43.72 -22.81 -39.04
N LYS A 4 -43.78 -22.02 -40.11
CA LYS A 4 -42.74 -21.04 -40.47
C LYS A 4 -42.68 -19.86 -39.51
N VAL A 5 -43.83 -19.37 -39.02
CA VAL A 5 -43.87 -18.26 -38.07
C VAL A 5 -43.39 -18.71 -36.68
N LEU A 6 -43.71 -19.93 -36.27
CA LEU A 6 -43.23 -20.48 -35.00
C LEU A 6 -41.70 -20.67 -34.99
N LEU A 7 -41.12 -21.12 -36.11
CA LEU A 7 -39.68 -21.30 -36.24
C LEU A 7 -38.94 -19.96 -36.14
N ILE A 8 -39.43 -18.92 -36.81
CA ILE A 8 -38.82 -17.58 -36.76
C ILE A 8 -38.85 -17.01 -35.35
N VAL A 9 -39.97 -17.18 -34.62
CA VAL A 9 -40.08 -16.71 -33.23
C VAL A 9 -39.12 -17.47 -32.32
N LEU A 10 -38.99 -18.80 -32.46
CA LEU A 10 -38.04 -19.57 -31.66
C LEU A 10 -36.58 -19.19 -31.95
N THR A 11 -36.22 -18.96 -33.21
CA THR A 11 -34.85 -18.54 -33.57
C THR A 11 -34.54 -17.13 -33.04
N ALA A 12 -35.52 -16.21 -33.07
CA ALA A 12 -35.35 -14.87 -32.49
C ALA A 12 -35.20 -14.92 -30.97
N VAL A 13 -36.00 -15.74 -30.27
CA VAL A 13 -35.87 -15.92 -28.81
C VAL A 13 -34.52 -16.56 -28.47
N LEU A 14 -34.05 -17.56 -29.23
CA LEU A 14 -32.74 -18.17 -29.02
C LEU A 14 -31.60 -17.17 -29.25
N LEU A 15 -31.67 -16.34 -30.30
CA LEU A 15 -30.67 -15.29 -30.57
C LEU A 15 -30.66 -14.21 -29.48
N ILE A 16 -31.84 -13.81 -28.98
CA ILE A 16 -31.95 -12.89 -27.85
C ILE A 16 -31.39 -13.53 -26.58
N SER A 17 -31.68 -14.81 -26.32
CA SER A 17 -31.10 -15.55 -25.18
C SER A 17 -29.58 -15.71 -25.28
N ILE A 18 -29.01 -15.86 -26.48
CA ILE A 18 -27.56 -15.92 -26.68
C ILE A 18 -26.93 -14.52 -26.51
N MET A 19 -27.64 -13.45 -26.89
CA MET A 19 -27.18 -12.07 -26.69
C MET A 19 -27.26 -11.60 -25.22
N PHE A 20 -28.06 -12.26 -24.37
CA PHE A 20 -28.15 -11.96 -22.93
C PHE A 20 -27.26 -12.83 -22.03
N VAL A 21 -26.43 -13.72 -22.58
CA VAL A 21 -25.51 -14.59 -21.80
C VAL A 21 -24.04 -14.13 -21.90
N SER A 22 -23.79 -12.91 -22.37
CA SER A 22 -22.43 -12.35 -22.44
C SER A 22 -22.30 -11.00 -21.73
N THR A 23 -22.99 -10.82 -20.61
CA THR A 23 -22.36 -10.09 -19.52
C THR A 23 -21.44 -11.10 -18.85
N SER A 24 -20.15 -11.10 -19.22
CA SER A 24 -19.14 -11.49 -18.24
C SER A 24 -19.50 -10.73 -16.98
N ALA A 25 -19.91 -11.42 -15.93
CA ALA A 25 -19.81 -10.83 -14.61
C ALA A 25 -18.33 -10.46 -14.53
N ALA A 26 -18.02 -9.17 -14.68
CA ALA A 26 -16.70 -8.68 -14.33
C ALA A 26 -16.51 -9.21 -12.91
N SER A 27 -15.50 -10.07 -12.72
CA SER A 27 -15.14 -10.52 -11.39
C SER A 27 -14.83 -9.24 -10.62
N ALA A 28 -15.78 -8.80 -9.78
CA ALA A 28 -15.58 -7.61 -8.97
C ALA A 28 -14.35 -7.89 -8.11
N GLY A 29 -13.41 -6.95 -8.09
CA GLY A 29 -12.21 -7.06 -7.27
C GLY A 29 -12.56 -7.42 -5.83
N ILE A 30 -11.72 -8.24 -5.20
CA ILE A 30 -11.86 -8.60 -3.80
C ILE A 30 -11.08 -7.57 -2.98
N MET A 31 -11.79 -6.75 -2.21
CA MET A 31 -11.17 -5.86 -1.24
C MET A 31 -10.55 -6.70 -0.11
N PHE A 32 -9.24 -6.63 0.06
CA PHE A 32 -8.55 -7.23 1.18
C PHE A 32 -8.71 -6.35 2.43
N THR A 33 -8.37 -5.07 2.32
CA THR A 33 -8.64 -4.09 3.37
C THR A 33 -8.62 -2.65 2.84
N ASP A 34 -9.49 -1.82 3.40
CA ASP A 34 -9.63 -0.38 3.15
C ASP A 34 -9.27 0.47 4.39
N PHE A 35 -8.82 -0.18 5.47
CA PHE A 35 -8.55 0.37 6.81
C PHE A 35 -9.67 1.20 7.47
N ASN A 36 -10.77 1.53 6.79
CA ASN A 36 -11.92 2.22 7.35
C ASN A 36 -12.72 1.29 8.26
N SER A 37 -12.87 0.04 7.81
CA SER A 37 -13.72 -0.98 8.40
C SER A 37 -13.07 -1.79 9.53
N ILE A 38 -11.77 -1.61 9.78
CA ILE A 38 -11.05 -2.39 10.79
C ILE A 38 -11.52 -2.04 12.21
N GLU A 39 -11.79 -3.09 12.99
CA GLU A 39 -12.23 -2.98 14.38
C GLU A 39 -11.06 -3.05 15.36
N ARG A 40 -9.98 -3.74 14.95
CA ARG A 40 -8.79 -4.00 15.75
C ARG A 40 -7.52 -3.88 14.91
N PHE A 41 -6.45 -3.33 15.50
CA PHE A 41 -5.16 -3.25 14.83
C PHE A 41 -4.00 -3.47 15.82
N GLU A 42 -3.68 -4.74 16.05
CA GLU A 42 -2.74 -5.18 17.07
C GLU A 42 -1.52 -5.92 16.49
N LYS A 43 -0.33 -5.62 17.01
CA LYS A 43 0.93 -6.26 16.60
C LYS A 43 1.06 -7.69 17.10
N GLY A 44 1.07 -8.62 16.16
CA GLY A 44 1.24 -10.06 16.24
C GLY A 44 2.66 -10.59 16.36
N VAL A 45 2.78 -11.84 15.94
CA VAL A 45 4.03 -12.58 15.73
C VAL A 45 4.23 -12.81 14.24
N ASP A 46 5.45 -13.14 13.83
CA ASP A 46 5.71 -13.57 12.46
C ASP A 46 5.17 -14.98 12.24
N ILE A 47 4.24 -15.14 11.29
CA ILE A 47 3.59 -16.44 11.02
C ILE A 47 4.48 -17.38 10.20
N ILE A 48 5.44 -16.83 9.45
CA ILE A 48 6.36 -17.63 8.63
C ILE A 48 7.20 -18.57 9.52
N ASP A 49 7.44 -18.17 10.77
CA ASP A 49 8.18 -18.95 11.77
C ASP A 49 7.28 -19.92 12.59
N LEU A 50 5.96 -20.01 12.32
CA LEU A 50 4.98 -20.70 13.19
C LEU A 50 4.01 -21.62 12.43
N PRO A 51 4.35 -22.90 12.20
CA PRO A 51 3.57 -23.82 11.35
C PRO A 51 2.29 -24.41 11.99
N ASP A 52 1.99 -24.15 13.26
CA ASP A 52 0.97 -24.88 14.05
C ASP A 52 -0.16 -23.99 14.63
N ILE A 53 -0.33 -22.76 14.16
CA ILE A 53 -1.32 -21.80 14.70
C ILE A 53 -2.22 -21.29 13.57
N THR A 54 -3.47 -20.92 13.85
CA THR A 54 -4.46 -20.47 12.86
C THR A 54 -4.59 -18.95 12.78
N ALA A 55 -4.93 -18.41 11.59
CA ALA A 55 -5.20 -17.01 11.22
C ALA A 55 -5.64 -16.07 12.37
N ASP A 56 -6.74 -16.37 13.06
CA ASP A 56 -7.36 -15.45 14.02
C ASP A 56 -6.60 -15.30 15.36
N THR A 57 -5.59 -16.15 15.60
CA THR A 57 -4.74 -16.10 16.79
C THR A 57 -3.55 -15.15 16.64
N PHE A 58 -3.27 -14.69 15.41
CA PHE A 58 -2.01 -14.03 15.06
C PHE A 58 -1.97 -12.54 15.31
N LYS A 59 -3.09 -11.95 15.75
CA LYS A 59 -3.33 -10.50 15.71
C LYS A 59 -3.25 -9.98 14.27
N ASP A 60 -3.27 -8.67 14.07
CA ASP A 60 -3.68 -8.11 12.77
C ASP A 60 -2.48 -7.81 11.84
N TYR A 61 -1.29 -7.60 12.42
CA TYR A 61 -0.08 -7.35 11.64
C TYR A 61 1.19 -7.82 12.35
N TYR A 62 2.26 -8.04 11.57
CA TYR A 62 3.64 -8.13 12.08
C TYR A 62 4.51 -7.11 11.35
N ALA A 63 5.50 -6.56 12.05
CA ALA A 63 6.47 -5.64 11.45
C ALA A 63 7.75 -5.64 12.26
N ASP A 64 8.87 -5.91 11.61
CA ASP A 64 10.18 -5.94 12.26
C ASP A 64 11.33 -5.79 11.26
N SER A 65 12.53 -5.60 11.78
CA SER A 65 13.77 -5.65 11.01
C SER A 65 13.88 -7.00 10.30
N TYR A 66 14.08 -6.99 8.99
CA TYR A 66 14.30 -8.24 8.26
C TYR A 66 15.66 -8.87 8.66
N ASP A 67 16.68 -8.04 8.88
CA ASP A 67 17.93 -8.45 9.49
C ASP A 67 17.79 -8.59 11.02
N LYS A 68 17.53 -9.82 11.50
CA LYS A 68 17.39 -10.21 12.93
C LYS A 68 18.60 -9.82 13.82
N VAL A 69 19.73 -9.41 13.22
CA VAL A 69 20.96 -8.99 13.92
C VAL A 69 20.84 -7.57 14.50
N VAL A 70 19.94 -6.73 13.95
CA VAL A 70 19.74 -5.34 14.38
C VAL A 70 18.41 -5.20 15.10
N VAL A 71 18.37 -5.65 16.35
CA VAL A 71 17.18 -5.70 17.24
C VAL A 71 16.55 -4.32 17.53
N THR A 72 17.13 -3.23 17.01
CA THR A 72 16.68 -1.86 17.25
C THR A 72 15.95 -1.23 16.06
N ASN A 73 15.87 -1.91 14.92
CA ASN A 73 15.21 -1.42 13.71
C ASN A 73 13.72 -1.81 13.71
N THR A 74 12.93 -1.18 14.58
CA THR A 74 11.49 -1.44 14.65
C THR A 74 10.72 -0.49 13.75
N ALA A 75 9.91 -1.02 12.84
CA ALA A 75 8.84 -0.25 12.22
C ALA A 75 7.64 -0.12 13.16
N THR A 76 7.02 1.06 13.13
CA THR A 76 5.75 1.35 13.77
C THR A 76 4.69 1.37 12.69
N LEU A 77 3.63 0.60 12.91
CA LEU A 77 2.43 0.59 12.08
C LEU A 77 1.28 1.21 12.87
N SER A 78 0.52 2.06 12.22
CA SER A 78 -0.67 2.69 12.81
C SER A 78 -1.69 3.00 11.73
N ILE A 79 -2.93 3.24 12.14
CA ILE A 79 -4.01 3.66 11.24
C ILE A 79 -4.13 5.17 11.34
N ALA A 80 -4.00 5.84 10.20
CA ALA A 80 -4.00 7.30 10.11
C ALA A 80 -5.23 7.80 9.35
N ASP A 81 -6.01 8.66 9.99
CA ASP A 81 -7.20 9.28 9.38
C ASP A 81 -6.81 10.32 8.32
N GLY A 82 -7.55 10.37 7.21
CA GLY A 82 -7.36 11.39 6.17
C GLY A 82 -6.12 11.20 5.30
N LYS A 83 -5.57 9.98 5.26
CA LYS A 83 -4.30 9.67 4.59
C LYS A 83 -4.43 8.68 3.44
N GLY A 84 -5.58 8.01 3.30
CA GLY A 84 -5.84 7.09 2.20
C GLY A 84 -6.53 7.75 1.01
N VAL A 85 -7.10 6.91 0.15
CA VAL A 85 -7.85 7.32 -1.05
C VAL A 85 -9.02 8.22 -0.66
N ASP A 86 -9.14 9.36 -1.33
CA ASP A 86 -10.23 10.33 -1.10
C ASP A 86 -10.40 10.79 0.37
N GLY A 87 -9.33 10.72 1.16
CA GLY A 87 -9.34 11.12 2.57
C GLY A 87 -9.85 10.04 3.53
N SER A 88 -9.89 8.78 3.10
CA SER A 88 -10.08 7.62 3.96
C SER A 88 -8.96 7.45 5.00
N LYS A 89 -9.10 6.45 5.86
CA LYS A 89 -8.00 5.95 6.69
C LYS A 89 -6.96 5.24 5.82
N ALA A 90 -5.72 5.23 6.28
CA ALA A 90 -4.66 4.44 5.67
C ALA A 90 -3.78 3.79 6.73
N LEU A 91 -3.11 2.71 6.35
CA LEU A 91 -1.98 2.18 7.10
C LEU A 91 -0.78 3.13 6.95
N ALA A 92 -0.36 3.72 8.05
CA ALA A 92 0.89 4.45 8.15
C ALA A 92 2.02 3.51 8.57
N ILE A 93 3.08 3.46 7.77
CA ILE A 93 4.29 2.70 8.05
C ILE A 93 5.41 3.70 8.29
N GLN A 94 5.98 3.68 9.49
CA GLN A 94 7.07 4.57 9.88
C GLN A 94 8.20 3.76 10.48
N GLN A 95 9.41 3.91 9.98
CA GLN A 95 10.58 3.38 10.66
C GLN A 95 11.05 4.34 11.76
N VAL A 96 11.75 3.84 12.77
CA VAL A 96 12.49 4.71 13.67
C VAL A 96 13.82 5.04 13.02
N ARG A 97 14.13 6.33 12.90
CA ARG A 97 15.40 6.83 12.35
C ARG A 97 16.61 6.09 12.92
N GLN A 98 17.25 5.26 12.10
CA GLN A 98 18.56 4.67 12.40
C GLN A 98 19.46 4.62 11.17
N ALA A 99 20.75 4.48 11.44
CA ALA A 99 21.83 4.47 10.48
C ALA A 99 21.73 3.25 9.54
N ASP A 100 21.91 3.53 8.25
CA ASP A 100 22.25 2.67 7.11
C ASP A 100 21.85 1.17 7.18
N ASN A 101 21.05 0.73 6.18
CA ASN A 101 20.62 -0.66 5.94
C ASN A 101 19.54 -1.21 6.88
N SER A 102 18.62 -0.38 7.31
CA SER A 102 17.48 -0.82 8.11
C SER A 102 16.34 -1.29 7.21
N ASN A 103 16.38 -2.57 6.81
CA ASN A 103 15.29 -3.19 6.06
C ASN A 103 14.15 -3.64 6.99
N VAL A 104 12.91 -3.57 6.51
CA VAL A 104 11.70 -3.92 7.27
C VAL A 104 10.88 -4.90 6.47
N GLY A 105 10.47 -5.99 7.12
CA GLY A 105 9.37 -6.83 6.66
C GLY A 105 8.09 -6.43 7.39
N VAL A 106 6.99 -6.29 6.65
CA VAL A 106 5.64 -6.02 7.15
C VAL A 106 4.69 -7.09 6.64
N ASN A 107 3.91 -7.66 7.53
CA ASN A 107 2.84 -8.59 7.21
C ASN A 107 1.52 -7.98 7.69
N LEU A 108 0.49 -7.97 6.84
CA LEU A 108 -0.90 -7.75 7.27
C LEU A 108 -1.66 -9.04 7.09
N TYR A 109 -2.38 -9.47 8.13
CA TYR A 109 -3.00 -10.79 8.14
C TYR A 109 -4.48 -10.73 7.79
N ALA A 110 -4.94 -11.80 7.12
CA ALA A 110 -6.36 -12.07 7.01
C ALA A 110 -6.98 -12.26 8.40
N SER A 111 -8.22 -11.82 8.58
CA SER A 111 -8.83 -11.72 9.90
C SER A 111 -10.35 -11.74 9.79
N GLU A 112 -10.98 -12.69 10.47
CA GLU A 112 -12.46 -12.69 10.56
C GLU A 112 -12.95 -11.48 11.37
N THR A 113 -12.20 -11.09 12.41
CA THR A 113 -12.53 -9.93 13.27
C THR A 113 -12.57 -8.63 12.47
N ASN A 114 -11.65 -8.42 11.54
CA ASN A 114 -11.62 -7.23 10.68
C ASN A 114 -12.32 -7.42 9.33
N ASN A 115 -13.01 -8.55 9.12
CA ASN A 115 -13.63 -8.93 7.84
C ASN A 115 -12.64 -8.95 6.65
N ILE A 116 -11.36 -9.28 6.89
CA ILE A 116 -10.32 -9.40 5.88
C ILE A 116 -10.33 -10.84 5.33
N PRO A 117 -10.58 -11.04 4.02
CA PRO A 117 -10.78 -12.36 3.43
C PRO A 117 -9.49 -13.17 3.26
N THR A 118 -9.61 -14.50 3.25
CA THR A 118 -8.51 -15.43 2.91
C THR A 118 -8.58 -15.97 1.49
N SER A 119 -9.75 -15.94 0.86
CA SER A 119 -9.97 -16.52 -0.47
C SER A 119 -10.03 -15.40 -1.51
N ILE A 120 -9.12 -15.46 -2.50
CA ILE A 120 -8.96 -14.45 -3.55
C ILE A 120 -9.03 -15.07 -4.96
N VAL A 121 -9.84 -16.12 -5.12
CA VAL A 121 -9.93 -16.94 -6.33
C VAL A 121 -10.18 -16.10 -7.58
N GLY A 122 -9.43 -16.37 -8.65
CA GLY A 122 -9.52 -15.66 -9.93
C GLY A 122 -8.80 -14.31 -9.99
N ALA A 123 -8.19 -13.85 -8.88
CA ALA A 123 -7.35 -12.66 -8.91
C ALA A 123 -6.07 -12.90 -9.71
N LYS A 124 -5.61 -11.90 -10.46
CA LYS A 124 -4.33 -11.94 -11.19
C LYS A 124 -3.37 -10.85 -10.73
N TYR A 125 -3.87 -9.83 -10.04
CA TYR A 125 -3.08 -8.71 -9.56
C TYR A 125 -3.37 -8.41 -8.10
N LEU A 126 -2.32 -8.16 -7.33
CA LEU A 126 -2.37 -7.38 -6.10
C LEU A 126 -2.34 -5.91 -6.50
N VAL A 127 -3.35 -5.16 -6.09
CA VAL A 127 -3.47 -3.72 -6.33
C VAL A 127 -3.58 -3.01 -4.99
N LEU A 128 -2.93 -1.87 -4.85
CA LEU A 128 -3.03 -1.03 -3.67
C LEU A 128 -2.77 0.43 -4.02
N TRP A 129 -3.35 1.31 -3.24
CA TRP A 129 -3.03 2.72 -3.31
C TRP A 129 -1.89 3.04 -2.34
N VAL A 130 -0.96 3.88 -2.78
CA VAL A 130 0.20 4.27 -1.99
C VAL A 130 0.37 5.79 -1.95
N ASP A 131 0.96 6.29 -0.86
CA ASP A 131 1.50 7.64 -0.75
C ASP A 131 2.93 7.57 -0.22
N PHE A 132 3.89 7.67 -1.12
CA PHE A 132 5.34 7.73 -0.86
C PHE A 132 5.87 9.16 -0.84
N THR A 133 5.02 10.16 -0.60
CA THR A 133 5.45 11.57 -0.54
C THR A 133 6.59 11.74 0.48
N GLY A 134 7.74 12.19 -0.01
CA GLY A 134 8.93 12.45 0.78
C GLY A 134 9.69 11.21 1.23
N VAL A 135 9.37 10.02 0.71
CA VAL A 135 10.01 8.72 1.00
C VAL A 135 10.50 8.08 -0.30
N ASP A 136 11.66 7.45 -0.25
CA ASP A 136 12.18 6.64 -1.35
C ASP A 136 12.94 5.42 -0.81
N PHE A 137 13.01 4.38 -1.62
CA PHE A 137 13.54 3.08 -1.22
C PHE A 137 14.78 2.74 -2.03
N ARG A 138 15.78 2.16 -1.36
CA ARG A 138 16.90 1.49 -2.03
C ARG A 138 16.38 0.22 -2.73
N LYS A 139 15.58 -0.57 -2.02
CA LYS A 139 14.91 -1.77 -2.49
C LYS A 139 13.54 -1.91 -1.82
N ALA A 140 12.53 -2.34 -2.56
CA ALA A 140 11.23 -2.72 -2.04
C ALA A 140 10.61 -3.82 -2.91
N ASN A 141 9.84 -4.70 -2.29
CA ASN A 141 9.08 -5.74 -2.99
C ASN A 141 7.83 -6.09 -2.18
N PHE A 142 6.80 -6.58 -2.88
CA PHE A 142 5.53 -7.00 -2.29
C PHE A 142 5.29 -8.48 -2.56
N GLY A 143 4.38 -9.07 -1.80
CA GLY A 143 4.04 -10.47 -1.91
C GLY A 143 2.82 -10.85 -1.08
N VAL A 144 2.62 -12.15 -0.94
CA VAL A 144 1.55 -12.76 -0.16
C VAL A 144 2.09 -13.89 0.70
N ILE A 145 1.39 -14.17 1.79
CA ILE A 145 1.64 -15.35 2.62
C ILE A 145 0.48 -16.32 2.36
N GLY A 146 0.80 -17.51 1.88
CA GLY A 146 -0.21 -18.57 1.69
C GLY A 146 -0.64 -19.17 3.03
N LYS A 147 -1.81 -19.83 3.06
CA LYS A 147 -2.25 -20.64 4.22
C LYS A 147 -1.37 -21.87 4.50
N ASP A 148 -0.42 -22.16 3.63
CA ASP A 148 0.67 -23.10 3.85
C ASP A 148 1.82 -22.47 4.66
N HIS A 149 1.66 -21.21 5.11
CA HIS A 149 2.65 -20.38 5.78
C HIS A 149 3.92 -20.13 4.96
N ILE A 150 3.83 -20.27 3.63
CA ILE A 150 4.93 -19.94 2.71
C ILE A 150 4.79 -18.49 2.27
N LEU A 151 5.91 -17.76 2.31
CA LEU A 151 6.01 -16.41 1.76
C LEU A 151 6.30 -16.48 0.26
N TYR A 152 5.42 -15.88 -0.54
CA TYR A 152 5.57 -15.73 -1.98
C TYR A 152 5.79 -14.26 -2.33
N ARG A 153 6.90 -13.92 -2.97
CA ARG A 153 7.28 -12.53 -3.30
C ARG A 153 8.15 -12.49 -4.56
N THR A 154 8.30 -11.30 -5.14
CA THR A 154 9.16 -11.13 -6.32
C THR A 154 10.65 -11.23 -5.99
N ASP A 155 11.04 -11.00 -4.72
CA ASP A 155 12.45 -11.01 -4.25
C ASP A 155 13.18 -12.35 -4.46
N GLU A 156 12.42 -13.45 -4.50
CA GLU A 156 12.97 -14.80 -4.57
C GLU A 156 13.17 -15.31 -6.01
N LEU A 157 12.91 -14.46 -7.00
CA LEU A 157 13.01 -14.80 -8.42
C LEU A 157 14.33 -14.28 -9.02
N ASP A 158 15.44 -14.59 -8.35
CA ASP A 158 16.79 -14.18 -8.74
C ASP A 158 17.08 -14.49 -10.22
N GLY A 159 17.50 -13.46 -10.96
CA GLY A 159 17.91 -13.58 -12.35
C GLY A 159 16.77 -13.47 -13.39
N ARG A 160 15.53 -13.23 -12.96
CA ARG A 160 14.44 -12.81 -13.86
C ARG A 160 14.47 -11.30 -14.07
N ASP A 161 14.60 -10.88 -15.33
CA ASP A 161 14.58 -9.47 -15.77
C ASP A 161 13.24 -9.07 -16.40
N ASP A 162 12.27 -9.98 -16.41
CA ASP A 162 10.97 -9.83 -17.05
C ASP A 162 9.83 -9.54 -16.07
N LEU A 163 10.14 -9.44 -14.77
CA LEU A 163 9.17 -9.14 -13.71
C LEU A 163 8.69 -7.71 -13.84
N LYS A 164 7.37 -7.53 -13.91
CA LYS A 164 6.74 -6.23 -14.17
C LYS A 164 5.82 -5.81 -13.04
N PHE A 165 5.65 -4.51 -12.91
CA PHE A 165 4.58 -3.92 -12.12
C PHE A 165 4.03 -2.69 -12.85
N PHE A 166 2.88 -2.19 -12.39
CA PHE A 166 2.21 -1.08 -13.05
C PHE A 166 1.97 0.04 -12.05
N MET A 167 2.13 1.27 -12.52
CA MET A 167 1.87 2.48 -11.75
C MET A 167 0.91 3.35 -12.53
N GLN A 168 -0.11 3.88 -11.87
CA GLN A 168 -1.01 4.84 -12.49
C GLN A 168 -0.35 6.23 -12.54
N ASP A 169 -0.36 6.88 -13.70
CA ASP A 169 0.13 8.24 -13.84
C ASP A 169 -0.91 9.28 -13.36
N SER A 170 -0.53 10.56 -13.40
CA SER A 170 -1.41 11.65 -12.97
C SER A 170 -2.70 11.82 -13.80
N ASN A 171 -2.78 11.18 -14.97
CA ASN A 171 -3.95 11.22 -15.84
C ASN A 171 -4.84 9.98 -15.67
N GLY A 172 -4.47 9.06 -14.76
CA GLY A 172 -5.18 7.81 -14.57
C GLY A 172 -4.73 6.69 -15.51
N GLU A 173 -3.71 6.91 -16.36
CA GLU A 173 -3.20 5.89 -17.28
C GLU A 173 -2.19 4.97 -16.59
N TRP A 174 -2.29 3.67 -16.86
CA TRP A 174 -1.38 2.68 -16.28
C TRP A 174 -0.10 2.57 -17.09
N VAL A 175 1.03 2.76 -16.41
CA VAL A 175 2.36 2.69 -16.98
C VAL A 175 3.06 1.44 -16.47
N GLU A 176 3.48 0.58 -17.39
CA GLU A 176 4.31 -0.58 -17.09
C GLU A 176 5.72 -0.14 -16.64
N LYS A 177 6.21 -0.82 -15.59
CA LYS A 177 7.55 -0.73 -15.04
C LYS A 177 8.13 -2.14 -14.95
N VAL A 178 9.44 -2.22 -14.87
CA VAL A 178 10.18 -3.47 -14.70
C VAL A 178 10.87 -3.41 -13.35
N HIS A 179 10.83 -4.51 -12.61
CA HIS A 179 11.64 -4.67 -11.41
C HIS A 179 13.13 -4.69 -11.79
N GLY A 180 13.99 -4.22 -10.89
CA GLY A 180 15.44 -4.35 -11.05
C GLY A 180 15.93 -5.73 -10.58
N GLY A 181 17.13 -5.75 -10.02
CA GLY A 181 17.71 -6.96 -9.43
C GLY A 181 16.88 -7.50 -8.27
N ASP A 182 16.95 -8.82 -8.10
CA ASP A 182 16.26 -9.56 -7.04
C ASP A 182 14.76 -9.22 -7.03
N GLY A 183 14.12 -9.05 -8.20
CA GLY A 183 12.69 -8.72 -8.33
C GLY A 183 12.20 -7.53 -7.49
N CYS A 184 13.05 -6.55 -7.19
CA CYS A 184 12.70 -5.39 -6.36
C CYS A 184 12.52 -4.13 -7.21
N PHE A 185 11.82 -3.12 -6.69
CA PHE A 185 11.86 -1.75 -7.19
C PHE A 185 12.57 -0.82 -6.19
N GLY A 186 12.84 0.43 -6.57
CA GLY A 186 13.62 1.39 -5.79
C GLY A 186 14.85 1.92 -6.54
N VAL A 187 15.58 2.83 -5.90
CA VAL A 187 16.72 3.54 -6.50
C VAL A 187 17.86 2.63 -6.91
N ALA A 188 18.20 1.63 -6.09
CA ALA A 188 19.23 0.67 -6.46
C ALA A 188 18.74 -0.35 -7.52
N GLN A 189 17.46 -0.28 -7.87
CA GLN A 189 16.77 -1.12 -8.84
C GLN A 189 16.38 -0.35 -10.11
N ASP A 190 16.95 0.85 -10.30
CA ASP A 190 16.68 1.76 -11.43
C ASP A 190 15.20 2.19 -11.60
N THR A 191 14.36 1.92 -10.59
CA THR A 191 12.93 2.27 -10.58
C THR A 191 12.57 2.97 -9.27
N SER A 192 13.06 4.20 -9.11
CA SER A 192 12.72 5.10 -8.01
C SER A 192 11.21 5.36 -7.95
N VAL A 193 10.67 5.42 -6.73
CA VAL A 193 9.26 5.78 -6.45
C VAL A 193 9.13 7.01 -5.54
N LEU A 194 10.22 7.78 -5.40
CA LEU A 194 10.22 9.04 -4.67
C LEU A 194 9.04 9.93 -5.07
N ASP A 195 8.32 10.39 -4.05
CA ASP A 195 7.16 11.29 -4.17
C ASP A 195 5.99 10.72 -5.00
N TYR A 196 5.98 9.41 -5.26
CA TYR A 196 4.86 8.78 -5.95
C TYR A 196 3.64 8.67 -5.03
N LYS A 197 2.48 8.99 -5.61
CA LYS A 197 1.18 8.85 -4.96
C LYS A 197 0.15 8.40 -5.98
N GLY A 198 -0.48 7.26 -5.74
CA GLY A 198 -1.42 6.66 -6.69
C GLY A 198 -1.49 5.15 -6.58
N TRP A 199 -2.11 4.52 -7.56
CA TRP A 199 -2.32 3.08 -7.58
C TRP A 199 -1.11 2.32 -8.13
N MET A 200 -0.77 1.21 -7.48
CA MET A 200 0.24 0.27 -7.98
C MET A 200 -0.40 -1.10 -8.14
N ALA A 201 0.05 -1.86 -9.14
CA ALA A 201 -0.41 -3.21 -9.40
C ALA A 201 0.75 -4.18 -9.66
N PHE A 202 0.66 -5.36 -9.07
CA PHE A 202 1.69 -6.40 -9.11
C PHE A 202 1.06 -7.72 -9.58
N PRO A 203 1.58 -8.35 -10.66
CA PRO A 203 1.12 -9.66 -11.11
C PRO A 203 1.37 -10.72 -10.02
N ILE A 204 0.30 -11.41 -9.61
CA ILE A 204 0.39 -12.48 -8.61
C ILE A 204 1.20 -13.67 -9.15
N ALA A 205 1.15 -13.90 -10.47
CA ALA A 205 1.93 -14.94 -11.14
C ALA A 205 3.46 -14.73 -11.05
N ASP A 206 3.90 -13.55 -10.61
CA ASP A 206 5.31 -13.25 -10.37
C ASP A 206 5.69 -13.39 -8.87
N PHE A 207 4.78 -13.88 -8.02
CA PHE A 207 5.09 -14.18 -6.61
C PHE A 207 5.59 -15.62 -6.47
N GLY A 208 6.89 -15.78 -6.22
CA GLY A 208 7.55 -17.07 -6.00
C GLY A 208 8.01 -17.27 -4.57
N ALA A 209 8.17 -18.52 -4.15
CA ALA A 209 8.68 -18.88 -2.83
C ALA A 209 10.18 -19.21 -2.85
N TRP A 210 10.86 -19.18 -1.70
CA TRP A 210 12.21 -19.75 -1.55
C TRP A 210 12.22 -20.87 -0.51
N PRO A 211 13.03 -21.94 -0.68
CA PRO A 211 13.95 -22.25 -1.79
C PRO A 211 13.30 -23.12 -2.88
N SER A 212 12.30 -22.61 -3.62
CA SER A 212 11.64 -23.42 -4.65
C SER A 212 11.06 -22.57 -5.77
N ASP A 213 11.14 -22.99 -7.03
CA ASP A 213 10.49 -22.30 -8.17
C ASP A 213 8.95 -22.39 -8.15
N VAL A 214 8.33 -22.53 -6.97
CA VAL A 214 6.89 -22.59 -6.78
C VAL A 214 6.34 -21.17 -6.84
N ILE A 215 5.42 -20.97 -7.77
CA ILE A 215 4.66 -19.73 -7.94
C ILE A 215 3.34 -19.87 -7.20
N PHE A 216 2.89 -18.78 -6.57
CA PHE A 216 1.58 -18.73 -5.94
C PHE A 216 0.47 -18.84 -6.98
N ASP A 217 -0.47 -19.76 -6.77
CA ASP A 217 -1.64 -19.96 -7.61
C ASP A 217 -2.93 -19.52 -6.88
N PRO A 218 -3.49 -18.33 -7.20
CA PRO A 218 -4.68 -17.81 -6.54
C PRO A 218 -5.94 -18.65 -6.80
N ASP A 219 -5.96 -19.53 -7.81
CA ASP A 219 -7.11 -20.39 -8.08
C ASP A 219 -7.15 -21.64 -7.19
N THR A 220 -6.02 -22.01 -6.60
CA THR A 220 -5.89 -23.23 -5.78
C THR A 220 -5.36 -22.99 -4.38
N GLN A 221 -4.76 -21.83 -4.11
CA GLN A 221 -4.22 -21.45 -2.81
C GLN A 221 -5.01 -20.30 -2.18
N GLU A 222 -5.13 -20.34 -0.86
CA GLU A 222 -5.69 -19.24 -0.06
C GLU A 222 -4.55 -18.41 0.55
N ILE A 223 -4.82 -17.12 0.75
CA ILE A 223 -3.91 -16.20 1.44
C ILE A 223 -4.22 -16.15 2.94
N GLU A 224 -3.18 -16.01 3.74
CA GLU A 224 -3.26 -15.70 5.17
C GLU A 224 -2.72 -14.30 5.47
N GLY A 225 -2.07 -13.65 4.50
CA GLY A 225 -1.70 -12.25 4.60
C GLY A 225 -1.07 -11.69 3.34
N VAL A 226 -0.83 -10.38 3.36
CA VAL A 226 0.01 -9.65 2.39
C VAL A 226 1.34 -9.29 3.03
N TYR A 227 2.39 -9.31 2.22
CA TYR A 227 3.76 -9.04 2.62
C TYR A 227 4.30 -7.81 1.92
N PHE A 228 5.05 -7.00 2.67
CA PHE A 228 5.76 -5.86 2.14
C PHE A 228 7.18 -5.79 2.71
N TYR A 229 8.15 -5.58 1.84
CA TYR A 229 9.55 -5.35 2.20
C TYR A 229 9.99 -3.95 1.80
N PHE A 230 10.72 -3.27 2.69
CA PHE A 230 11.30 -1.97 2.43
C PHE A 230 12.72 -1.87 2.96
N ASP A 231 13.61 -1.39 2.12
CA ASP A 231 14.94 -0.92 2.47
C ASP A 231 15.04 0.54 2.03
N TYR A 232 15.15 1.47 2.99
CA TYR A 232 15.09 2.90 2.73
C TYR A 232 16.34 3.40 2.02
N ASN A 233 16.18 4.44 1.17
CA ASN A 233 17.30 5.08 0.48
C ASN A 233 18.09 6.05 1.40
N GLY A 234 18.48 5.60 2.59
CA GLY A 234 19.25 6.36 3.58
C GLY A 234 18.43 7.00 4.71
N GLU A 235 19.14 7.58 5.69
CA GLU A 235 18.56 8.04 6.96
C GLU A 235 17.50 9.15 6.85
N SER A 236 17.51 9.96 5.78
CA SER A 236 16.58 11.10 5.62
C SER A 236 15.13 10.71 5.31
N TYR A 237 14.91 9.43 5.05
CA TYR A 237 13.61 8.86 4.73
C TYR A 237 13.04 8.02 5.87
N SER A 238 13.88 7.57 6.81
CA SER A 238 13.51 6.60 7.84
C SER A 238 12.78 7.19 9.04
N ASP A 239 12.45 8.50 9.05
CA ASP A 239 11.59 9.12 10.07
C ASP A 239 10.24 9.59 9.52
N LYS A 240 9.99 9.44 8.22
CA LYS A 240 8.74 9.86 7.59
C LYS A 240 7.83 8.66 7.39
N PRO A 241 6.56 8.75 7.84
CA PRO A 241 5.59 7.73 7.47
C PRO A 241 5.30 7.79 5.98
N PHE A 242 5.08 6.64 5.38
CA PHE A 242 4.36 6.50 4.11
C PHE A 242 3.09 5.69 4.33
N TYR A 243 2.19 5.71 3.36
CA TYR A 243 0.82 5.24 3.55
C TYR A 243 0.38 4.23 2.50
N PHE A 244 -0.38 3.23 2.94
CA PHE A 244 -1.10 2.27 2.11
C PHE A 244 -2.58 2.29 2.39
N ASP A 245 -3.36 2.14 1.34
CA ASP A 245 -4.81 2.03 1.42
C ASP A 245 -5.37 1.14 0.31
N ASN A 246 -6.63 0.71 0.45
CA ASN A 246 -7.40 -0.05 -0.51
C ASN A 246 -6.62 -1.19 -1.17
N ILE A 247 -6.12 -2.10 -0.33
CA ILE A 247 -5.43 -3.31 -0.80
C ILE A 247 -6.49 -4.24 -1.40
N GLN A 248 -6.35 -4.57 -2.67
CA GLN A 248 -7.31 -5.31 -3.48
C GLN A 248 -6.63 -6.44 -4.25
N PHE A 249 -7.38 -7.50 -4.50
CA PHE A 249 -7.03 -8.58 -5.39
C PHE A 249 -8.01 -8.60 -6.56
N VAL A 250 -7.52 -8.35 -7.77
CA VAL A 250 -8.36 -8.11 -8.95
C VAL A 250 -7.95 -8.99 -10.13
N GLU A 251 -8.90 -9.31 -11.00
CA GLU A 251 -8.60 -10.05 -12.23
C GLU A 251 -7.84 -9.18 -13.25
N ASP A 252 -8.16 -7.88 -13.31
CA ASP A 252 -7.52 -6.90 -14.18
C ASP A 252 -7.21 -5.64 -13.37
N TYR A 253 -5.96 -5.16 -13.42
CA TYR A 253 -5.51 -4.04 -12.60
C TYR A 253 -6.16 -2.71 -12.98
N ASN A 254 -6.78 -2.62 -14.16
CA ASN A 254 -7.51 -1.44 -14.61
C ASN A 254 -8.96 -1.36 -14.08
N THR A 255 -9.44 -2.38 -13.35
CA THR A 255 -10.80 -2.40 -12.77
C THR A 255 -10.80 -2.07 -11.27
N VAL A 256 -9.88 -1.22 -10.82
CA VAL A 256 -9.81 -0.81 -9.41
C VAL A 256 -11.15 -0.24 -8.97
N THR A 257 -11.67 -0.77 -7.87
CA THR A 257 -12.94 -0.31 -7.31
C THR A 257 -12.64 0.77 -6.29
N GLU A 258 -13.12 1.97 -6.53
CA GLU A 258 -13.20 3.03 -5.53
C GLU A 258 -14.57 2.86 -4.85
N GLU A 259 -14.60 2.37 -3.61
CA GLU A 259 -15.84 2.40 -2.84
C GLU A 259 -16.19 3.86 -2.53
N ASN A 260 -17.07 4.44 -3.35
CA ASN A 260 -17.66 5.74 -3.10
C ASN A 260 -18.50 5.69 -1.81
N SER A 261 -18.01 6.32 -0.74
CA SER A 261 -18.77 6.60 0.47
C SER A 261 -19.77 7.75 0.27
N ASP A 262 -20.64 7.67 -0.74
CA ASP A 262 -21.73 8.64 -0.90
C ASP A 262 -22.98 7.96 -1.48
N THR A 263 -23.77 7.35 -0.60
CA THR A 263 -25.21 7.15 -0.83
C THR A 263 -25.97 8.25 -0.10
N SER A 264 -25.83 9.49 -0.57
CA SER A 264 -26.87 10.49 -0.35
C SER A 264 -27.89 10.39 -1.48
N GLU A 265 -29.08 9.91 -1.13
CA GLU A 265 -30.29 10.03 -1.93
C GLU A 265 -30.42 11.46 -2.46
N THR A 266 -30.42 11.65 -3.77
CA THR A 266 -31.01 12.86 -4.36
C THR A 266 -31.94 12.47 -5.50
N GLU A 267 -33.22 12.58 -5.16
CA GLU A 267 -34.35 12.51 -6.09
C GLU A 267 -34.14 13.45 -7.27
N SER A 268 -34.57 12.96 -8.43
CA SER A 268 -34.70 13.71 -9.67
C SER A 268 -35.57 14.96 -9.49
N VAL A 269 -35.03 16.15 -9.77
CA VAL A 269 -35.83 17.27 -10.25
C VAL A 269 -35.14 17.92 -11.43
N THR A 270 -35.80 17.76 -12.59
CA THR A 270 -35.56 18.49 -13.82
C THR A 270 -35.83 19.98 -13.65
N SER A 271 -34.92 20.84 -14.14
CA SER A 271 -35.33 22.07 -14.82
C SER A 271 -34.18 22.63 -15.66
N GLU A 272 -34.47 22.78 -16.95
CA GLU A 272 -33.72 23.59 -17.91
C GLU A 272 -33.87 25.09 -17.56
N ALA A 273 -32.81 25.86 -17.77
CA ALA A 273 -32.77 27.06 -18.64
C ALA A 273 -31.80 28.16 -18.16
N GLU A 274 -30.83 28.44 -19.03
CA GLU A 274 -30.35 29.73 -19.51
C GLU A 274 -29.81 30.85 -18.58
N SER A 275 -28.51 31.11 -18.80
CA SER A 275 -27.86 32.40 -19.10
C SER A 275 -27.83 33.54 -18.06
N VAL A 276 -26.64 34.11 -17.85
CA VAL A 276 -26.24 35.47 -18.30
C VAL A 276 -24.86 35.82 -17.71
N ILE A 277 -24.06 36.46 -18.55
CA ILE A 277 -22.70 37.02 -18.40
C ILE A 277 -22.66 38.19 -17.39
N SER A 278 -21.53 38.40 -16.67
CA SER A 278 -21.05 39.75 -16.28
C SER A 278 -19.62 39.76 -15.70
N GLU A 279 -18.69 40.36 -16.46
CA GLU A 279 -17.62 41.33 -16.10
C GLU A 279 -16.65 41.03 -14.93
N THR A 280 -15.37 40.73 -15.18
CA THR A 280 -14.20 41.65 -15.22
C THR A 280 -14.03 42.58 -14.01
N GLU A 281 -12.93 42.41 -13.25
CA GLU A 281 -11.98 43.50 -13.01
C GLU A 281 -10.59 42.98 -12.60
N SER A 282 -9.58 43.60 -13.21
CA SER A 282 -8.15 43.40 -13.05
C SER A 282 -7.59 44.34 -11.98
N VAL A 283 -6.63 43.87 -11.17
CA VAL A 283 -5.63 44.78 -10.56
C VAL A 283 -4.25 44.12 -10.59
N THR A 284 -3.42 44.65 -11.49
CA THR A 284 -1.96 44.57 -11.45
C THR A 284 -1.42 45.61 -10.46
N SER A 285 -0.39 45.26 -9.70
CA SER A 285 0.60 46.25 -9.26
C SER A 285 1.97 45.60 -9.13
N GLU A 286 2.82 45.93 -10.09
CA GLU A 286 4.28 45.87 -9.97
C GLU A 286 4.72 46.94 -8.97
N THR A 287 5.73 46.66 -8.15
CA THR A 287 6.65 47.71 -7.70
C THR A 287 8.05 47.13 -7.55
N SER A 288 8.98 47.86 -8.13
CA SER A 288 10.36 47.56 -8.41
C SER A 288 11.31 47.66 -7.20
N ILE A 289 12.44 46.98 -7.39
CA ILE A 289 13.68 46.93 -6.61
C ILE A 289 14.36 48.31 -6.54
N PRO A 290 15.15 48.58 -5.47
CA PRO A 290 16.44 49.23 -5.66
C PRO A 290 17.60 48.37 -5.15
N GLU A 291 18.59 48.17 -6.02
CA GLU A 291 19.95 47.75 -5.66
C GLU A 291 20.62 48.85 -4.84
N THR A 292 21.28 48.50 -3.73
CA THR A 292 22.70 48.82 -3.46
C THR A 292 23.09 48.41 -2.04
N GLY A 293 24.32 47.88 -1.91
CA GLY A 293 25.12 48.07 -0.70
C GLY A 293 25.50 46.81 0.04
N ASP A 294 26.76 46.41 -0.14
CA ASP A 294 27.52 45.50 0.71
C ASP A 294 27.22 45.69 2.21
N ASN A 295 27.04 44.59 2.93
CA ASN A 295 27.41 44.47 4.35
C ASN A 295 27.59 43.00 4.74
N MET A 296 28.84 42.65 5.06
CA MET A 296 29.12 41.63 6.08
C MET A 296 28.48 42.08 7.39
N ASP A 297 27.72 41.21 8.06
CA ASP A 297 28.00 40.83 9.44
C ASP A 297 26.93 39.88 10.02
N ILE A 298 27.43 38.74 10.51
CA ILE A 298 27.15 38.17 11.83
C ILE A 298 25.67 38.11 12.24
N PHE A 299 25.07 36.92 12.09
CA PHE A 299 23.92 36.53 12.91
C PHE A 299 24.31 35.45 13.93
N VAL A 300 24.31 35.89 15.17
CA VAL A 300 24.42 35.14 16.41
C VAL A 300 23.23 34.18 16.52
N SER A 301 23.49 32.87 16.55
CA SER A 301 22.46 31.90 16.90
C SER A 301 22.41 31.72 18.42
N PHE A 302 21.25 32.06 19.00
CA PHE A 302 20.96 31.91 20.43
C PHE A 302 20.76 30.42 20.77
N THR A 303 21.70 29.84 21.52
CA THR A 303 21.52 28.55 22.20
C THR A 303 20.78 28.78 23.52
N VAL A 304 19.54 28.28 23.64
CA VAL A 304 18.85 28.14 24.93
C VAL A 304 19.08 26.71 25.43
N ILE A 305 20.01 26.54 26.36
CA ILE A 305 20.20 25.32 27.15
C ILE A 305 19.34 25.46 28.41
N ALA A 306 18.29 24.65 28.55
CA ALA A 306 17.58 24.47 29.82
C ALA A 306 18.14 23.22 30.53
N VAL A 307 18.94 23.46 31.57
CA VAL A 307 19.41 22.44 32.53
C VAL A 307 18.41 22.36 33.68
N PHE A 308 17.82 21.20 33.92
CA PHE A 308 17.17 20.89 35.20
C PHE A 308 18.00 19.87 35.98
N THR A 309 18.70 20.39 36.99
CA THR A 309 19.29 19.66 38.11
C THR A 309 18.20 19.21 39.09
N VAL A 310 18.15 17.92 39.41
CA VAL A 310 17.61 17.44 40.70
C VAL A 310 18.64 16.50 41.32
N ALA A 311 19.12 16.89 42.51
CA ALA A 311 20.14 16.20 43.28
C ALA A 311 19.54 15.45 44.47
N GLY A 312 20.17 14.32 44.81
CA GLY A 312 20.11 13.63 46.11
C GLY A 312 18.94 12.65 46.24
N VAL A 313 19.13 11.38 46.60
CA VAL A 313 19.87 10.90 47.78
C VAL A 313 20.50 9.52 47.53
N ILE A 314 21.76 9.39 47.95
CA ILE A 314 22.55 8.15 48.04
C ILE A 314 22.25 7.48 49.38
N PHE A 315 21.98 6.18 49.40
CA PHE A 315 22.40 5.31 50.50
C PHE A 315 22.96 4.00 49.96
N ALA A 316 24.21 3.75 50.31
CA ALA A 316 24.99 2.58 49.95
C ALA A 316 24.66 1.39 50.86
N THR A 317 24.64 0.17 50.30
CA THR A 317 25.18 -0.99 51.04
C THR A 317 25.66 -2.14 50.12
N LYS A 318 26.99 -2.30 50.10
CA LYS A 318 27.83 -3.52 50.02
C LYS A 318 27.22 -4.86 49.55
N ARG A 319 27.79 -5.34 48.43
CA ARG A 319 28.68 -6.53 48.32
C ARG A 319 28.26 -7.82 49.05
N LYS A 320 27.95 -8.88 48.29
CA LYS A 320 28.58 -10.21 48.45
C LYS A 320 28.45 -11.07 47.19
N ILE A 321 29.58 -11.25 46.51
CA ILE A 321 29.87 -12.44 45.70
C ILE A 321 30.29 -13.53 46.70
N LYS A 322 29.68 -14.70 46.61
CA LYS A 322 30.32 -15.98 46.98
C LYS A 322 29.54 -17.15 46.39
N GLU A 323 30.29 -17.92 45.60
CA GLU A 323 30.13 -19.33 45.17
C GLU A 323 28.91 -19.69 44.32
#